data_AF-A0A6B2LQA1-F1
#
_entry.id   AF-A0A6B2LQA1-F1
#
_cell.length_a   1.000
_cell.length_b   1.000
_cell.length_c   1.000
_cell.angle_alpha   90.00
_cell.angle_beta   90.00
_cell.angle_gamma   90.00
#
_symmetry.space_group_name_H-M   'P 1'
#
loop_
_entity.id
_entity.type
_entity.pdbx_description
1 polymer ?
#
loop_
_entity_poly.entity_id
_entity_poly.type
_entity_poly.pdbx_seq_one_letter_code
_entity_poly.pdbx_strand_id
1 'polypeptide(L)'
;MKMLHNDGFSSREVIQFRIVLQENLLTSMQKILMNDQVSVPKKLKEDKKVVLEAGSLGTCVESIERLWEDETIKEAFENRSELCIQIPSTAGYFFENAQRISAEDYQPTTEDIFRAKLKTTGIYEITFKTDLVCRC
;
A
#
# COMPACT_ATOMS: atom_id res chain seq x y z
N MET A 1 17.75 4.54 -14.03
CA MET A 1 17.03 3.26 -13.82
C MET A 1 18.07 2.16 -13.67
N LYS A 2 18.06 1.45 -12.53
CA LYS A 2 18.99 0.35 -12.26
C LYS A 2 18.37 -0.56 -11.17
N MET A 3 17.43 -1.42 -11.59
CA MET A 3 17.49 -2.88 -11.67
C MET A 3 18.15 -3.76 -10.53
N LEU A 4 17.42 -4.26 -9.50
CA LEU A 4 17.72 -5.28 -8.42
C LEU A 4 19.05 -6.08 -8.41
N HIS A 5 19.68 -6.23 -7.22
CA HIS A 5 20.94 -6.94 -6.95
C HIS A 5 20.66 -8.15 -6.06
N ASN A 6 21.54 -9.13 -6.15
CA ASN A 6 21.37 -10.50 -5.67
C ASN A 6 21.64 -10.68 -4.16
N ASP A 7 21.84 -9.61 -3.41
CA ASP A 7 21.89 -9.57 -1.94
C ASP A 7 20.62 -8.87 -1.47
N GLY A 8 19.76 -9.60 -0.74
CA GLY A 8 18.48 -9.07 -0.27
C GLY A 8 18.62 -7.79 0.57
N PHE A 9 17.51 -7.10 0.78
CA PHE A 9 17.47 -5.85 1.56
C PHE A 9 18.01 -6.02 2.99
N SER A 10 18.72 -5.03 3.50
CA SER A 10 19.20 -5.06 4.89
C SER A 10 18.03 -4.96 5.88
N SER A 11 18.19 -5.48 7.10
CA SER A 11 17.13 -5.44 8.13
C SER A 11 16.63 -4.02 8.43
N ARG A 12 17.50 -3.01 8.30
CA ARG A 12 17.11 -1.59 8.50
C ARG A 12 16.23 -1.09 7.36
N GLU A 13 16.57 -1.42 6.11
CA GLU A 13 15.76 -1.05 4.94
C GLU A 13 14.41 -1.75 4.96
N VAL A 14 14.37 -3.03 5.32
CA VAL A 14 13.13 -3.81 5.48
C VAL A 14 12.19 -3.15 6.48
N ILE A 15 12.72 -2.70 7.63
CA ILE A 15 11.93 -1.97 8.64
C ILE A 15 11.41 -0.64 8.11
N GLN A 16 12.25 0.14 7.41
CA GLN A 16 11.81 1.41 6.82
C GLN A 16 10.73 1.21 5.76
N PHE A 17 10.91 0.25 4.86
CA PHE A 17 9.91 -0.08 3.84
C PHE A 17 8.60 -0.53 4.45
N ARG A 18 8.65 -1.35 5.51
CA ARG A 18 7.48 -1.77 6.24
C ARG A 18 6.69 -0.58 6.78
N ILE A 19 7.34 0.34 7.48
CA ILE A 19 6.68 1.52 8.08
C ILE A 19 5.99 2.32 6.98
N VAL A 20 6.70 2.63 5.89
CA VAL A 20 6.15 3.45 4.81
C VAL A 20 4.99 2.75 4.09
N LEU A 21 5.05 1.42 3.91
CA LEU A 21 3.96 0.64 3.32
C LEU A 21 2.70 0.69 4.18
N GLN A 22 2.86 0.48 5.50
CA GLN A 22 1.75 0.53 6.46
C GLN A 22 1.11 1.92 6.51
N GLU A 23 1.93 2.98 6.56
CA GLU A 23 1.47 4.37 6.54
C GLU A 23 0.76 4.72 5.21
N ASN A 24 1.32 4.30 4.07
CA ASN A 24 0.72 4.55 2.76
C ASN A 24 -0.65 3.89 2.64
N LEU A 25 -0.81 2.66 3.14
CA LEU A 25 -2.08 1.94 3.12
C LEU A 25 -3.13 2.68 3.96
N LEU A 26 -2.80 2.97 5.23
CA LEU A 26 -3.69 3.70 6.14
C LEU A 26 -4.10 5.06 5.57
N THR A 27 -3.11 5.86 5.14
CA THR A 27 -3.35 7.20 4.60
C THR A 27 -4.17 7.15 3.31
N SER A 28 -3.97 6.13 2.48
CA SER A 28 -4.76 5.95 1.25
C SER A 28 -6.21 5.67 1.57
N MET A 29 -6.51 4.78 2.52
CA MET A 29 -7.90 4.54 2.94
C MET A 29 -8.52 5.79 3.56
N GLN A 30 -7.81 6.48 4.45
CA GLN A 30 -8.27 7.74 5.05
C GLN A 30 -8.62 8.78 3.99
N LYS A 31 -7.81 8.95 2.95
CA LYS A 31 -8.10 9.87 1.84
C LYS A 31 -9.39 9.54 1.09
N ILE A 32 -9.70 8.25 0.90
CA ILE A 32 -10.98 7.83 0.28
C ILE A 32 -12.14 8.23 1.21
N LEU A 33 -12.02 7.91 2.50
CA LEU A 33 -13.08 8.15 3.49
C LEU A 33 -13.30 9.63 3.82
N MET A 34 -12.25 10.45 3.72
CA MET A 34 -12.30 11.90 3.92
C MET A 34 -12.95 12.65 2.75
N ASN A 35 -13.10 11.99 1.59
CA ASN A 35 -13.78 12.61 0.46
C ASN A 35 -15.29 12.57 0.68
N ASP A 36 -15.92 13.75 0.80
CA ASP A 36 -17.36 13.90 1.05
C ASP A 36 -18.24 13.36 -0.09
N GLN A 37 -17.68 13.16 -1.28
CA GLN A 37 -18.38 12.55 -2.42
C GLN A 37 -18.53 11.03 -2.27
N VAL A 38 -17.78 10.40 -1.34
CA VAL A 38 -17.85 8.96 -1.09
C VAL A 38 -18.91 8.67 -0.03
N SER A 39 -20.03 8.10 -0.45
CA SER A 39 -21.15 7.75 0.44
C SER A 39 -20.92 6.41 1.14
N VAL A 40 -20.26 6.45 2.29
CA VAL A 40 -20.05 5.24 3.11
C VAL A 40 -21.39 4.72 3.68
N PRO A 41 -21.72 3.42 3.48
CA PRO A 41 -22.94 2.82 4.01
C PRO A 41 -23.09 2.98 5.53
N LYS A 42 -24.33 3.12 6.02
CA LYS A 42 -24.61 3.29 7.45
C LYS A 42 -24.01 2.19 8.33
N LYS A 43 -23.96 0.95 7.83
CA LYS A 43 -23.39 -0.22 8.50
C LYS A 43 -21.88 -0.08 8.78
N LEU A 44 -21.15 0.72 7.98
CA LEU A 44 -19.70 0.93 8.06
C LEU A 44 -19.33 2.30 8.64
N LYS A 45 -20.28 3.03 9.24
CA LYS A 45 -20.00 4.35 9.83
C LYS A 45 -19.01 4.28 11.00
N GLU A 46 -19.10 3.22 11.81
CA GLU A 46 -18.17 3.01 12.91
C GLU A 46 -16.78 2.66 12.38
N ASP A 47 -16.69 1.76 11.39
CA ASP A 47 -15.43 1.42 10.73
C ASP A 47 -14.77 2.65 10.10
N LYS A 48 -15.55 3.53 9.44
CA LYS A 48 -15.06 4.81 8.93
C LYS A 48 -14.42 5.66 10.04
N LYS A 49 -15.08 5.78 11.19
CA LYS A 49 -14.58 6.57 12.31
C LYS A 49 -13.29 5.97 12.88
N VAL A 50 -13.27 4.65 13.09
CA VAL A 50 -12.09 3.91 13.57
C VAL A 50 -10.89 4.16 12.66
N VAL A 51 -11.06 4.05 11.33
CA VAL A 51 -9.96 4.27 10.38
C VAL A 51 -9.49 5.73 10.32
N LEU A 52 -10.40 6.70 10.45
CA LEU A 52 -10.04 8.13 10.45
C LEU A 52 -9.30 8.55 11.73
N GLU A 53 -9.59 7.93 12.86
CA GLU A 53 -8.95 8.20 14.16
C GLU A 53 -7.70 7.35 14.40
N ALA A 54 -7.47 6.31 13.58
CA ALA A 54 -6.33 5.41 13.72
C ALA A 54 -5.00 6.10 13.40
N GLY A 55 -4.02 5.94 14.30
CA GLY A 55 -2.64 6.35 14.10
C GLY A 55 -1.71 5.26 13.54
N SER A 56 -2.19 4.02 13.46
CA SER A 56 -1.42 2.87 12.95
C SER A 56 -2.34 1.84 12.31
N LEU A 57 -1.87 1.23 11.21
CA LEU A 57 -2.60 0.20 10.47
C LEU A 57 -3.03 -0.97 11.35
N GLY A 58 -2.17 -1.42 12.27
CA GLY A 58 -2.45 -2.58 13.12
C GLY A 58 -3.67 -2.43 14.03
N THR A 59 -4.12 -1.20 14.29
CA THR A 59 -5.27 -0.92 15.17
C THR A 59 -6.62 -0.91 14.43
N CYS A 60 -6.60 -0.87 13.10
CA CYS A 60 -7.81 -0.66 12.29
C CYS A 60 -7.88 -1.57 11.05
N VAL A 61 -7.06 -2.62 10.98
CA VAL A 61 -6.98 -3.49 9.81
C VAL A 61 -8.31 -4.17 9.49
N GLU A 62 -9.02 -4.68 10.49
CA GLU A 62 -10.32 -5.33 10.29
C GLU A 62 -11.37 -4.36 9.72
N SER A 63 -11.35 -3.10 10.17
CA SER A 63 -12.23 -2.05 9.65
C SER A 63 -11.86 -1.69 8.21
N ILE A 64 -10.58 -1.65 7.87
CA ILE A 64 -10.10 -1.43 6.49
C ILE A 64 -10.56 -2.56 5.57
N GLU A 65 -10.49 -3.82 6.00
CA GLU A 65 -10.96 -4.96 5.21
C GLU A 65 -12.45 -4.87 4.93
N ARG A 66 -13.27 -4.64 5.96
CA ARG A 66 -14.73 -4.47 5.80
C ARG A 66 -15.09 -3.30 4.91
N LEU A 67 -14.35 -2.20 5.01
CA LEU A 67 -14.52 -1.04 4.12
C LEU A 67 -14.13 -1.39 2.69
N TRP A 68 -13.02 -2.09 2.48
CA TRP A 68 -12.55 -2.47 1.15
C TRP A 68 -13.44 -3.51 0.47
N GLU A 69 -14.13 -4.37 1.22
CA GLU A 69 -15.10 -5.32 0.68
C GLU A 69 -16.33 -4.64 0.07
N ASP A 70 -16.65 -3.42 0.50
CA ASP A 70 -17.83 -2.69 0.05
C ASP A 70 -17.65 -2.09 -1.35
N GLU A 71 -18.64 -2.31 -2.21
CA GLU A 71 -18.61 -1.88 -3.61
C GLU A 71 -18.45 -0.36 -3.73
N THR A 72 -19.06 0.43 -2.83
CA THR A 72 -18.97 1.90 -2.90
C THR A 72 -17.53 2.40 -2.67
N ILE A 73 -16.74 1.72 -1.84
CA ILE A 73 -15.34 2.07 -1.61
C ILE A 73 -14.47 1.66 -2.80
N LYS A 74 -14.75 0.50 -3.41
CA LYS A 74 -14.06 0.06 -4.62
C LYS A 74 -14.34 1.00 -5.80
N GLU A 75 -15.59 1.37 -6.01
CA GLU A 75 -15.99 2.36 -7.03
C GLU A 75 -15.33 3.72 -6.78
N ALA A 76 -15.26 4.18 -5.54
CA ALA A 76 -14.55 5.41 -5.18
C ALA A 76 -13.05 5.32 -5.50
N PHE A 77 -12.44 4.15 -5.32
CA PHE A 77 -11.06 3.91 -5.71
C PHE A 77 -10.87 3.89 -7.23
N GLU A 78 -11.78 3.29 -7.99
CA GLU A 78 -11.72 3.30 -9.46
C GLU A 78 -11.89 4.71 -10.02
N ASN A 79 -12.84 5.47 -9.48
CA ASN A 79 -13.14 6.85 -9.84
C ASN A 79 -12.25 7.88 -9.13
N ARG A 80 -11.19 7.44 -8.42
CA ARG A 80 -10.30 8.32 -7.64
C ARG A 80 -9.75 9.50 -8.44
N SER A 81 -9.50 9.31 -9.74
CA SER A 81 -9.02 10.37 -10.64
C SER A 81 -10.04 11.48 -10.84
N GLU A 82 -11.32 11.12 -10.97
CA GLU A 82 -12.44 12.06 -11.13
C GLU A 82 -12.77 12.76 -9.81
N LEU A 83 -12.66 12.03 -8.71
CA LEU A 83 -12.85 12.53 -7.35
C LEU A 83 -11.64 13.36 -6.83
N CYS A 84 -10.63 13.59 -7.67
CA CYS A 84 -9.38 14.29 -7.33
C CYS A 84 -8.63 13.69 -6.11
N ILE A 85 -8.84 12.41 -5.83
CA ILE A 85 -8.21 11.70 -4.70
C ILE A 85 -6.80 11.25 -5.11
N GLN A 86 -5.80 11.80 -4.44
CA GLN A 86 -4.38 11.54 -4.72
C GLN A 86 -3.90 10.24 -4.05
N ILE A 87 -4.13 9.10 -4.71
CA ILE A 87 -3.74 7.76 -4.27
C ILE A 87 -3.07 6.99 -5.43
N PRO A 88 -1.98 6.22 -5.17
CA PRO A 88 -1.36 5.38 -6.19
C PRO A 88 -2.31 4.34 -6.77
N SER A 89 -2.20 4.06 -8.08
CA SER A 89 -2.97 2.99 -8.74
C SER A 89 -2.68 1.59 -8.18
N THR A 90 -1.54 1.42 -7.50
CA THR A 90 -1.14 0.19 -6.83
C THR A 90 -1.77 -0.01 -5.45
N ALA A 91 -2.50 0.99 -4.93
CA ALA A 91 -3.13 0.90 -3.60
C ALA A 91 -4.13 -0.25 -3.47
N GLY A 92 -4.83 -0.61 -4.55
CA GLY A 92 -5.77 -1.76 -4.56
C GLY A 92 -5.11 -3.07 -4.11
N TYR A 93 -3.89 -3.35 -4.60
CA TYR A 93 -3.13 -4.52 -4.17
C TYR A 93 -2.83 -4.51 -2.67
N PHE A 94 -2.53 -3.34 -2.11
CA PHE A 94 -2.25 -3.21 -0.68
C PHE A 94 -3.51 -3.38 0.16
N PHE A 95 -4.66 -2.88 -0.30
CA PHE A 95 -5.94 -3.08 0.41
C PHE A 95 -6.37 -4.56 0.43
N GLU A 96 -6.19 -5.29 -0.67
CA GLU A 96 -6.45 -6.74 -0.71
C GLU A 96 -5.52 -7.55 0.21
N ASN A 97 -4.34 -6.99 0.54
CA ASN A 97 -3.33 -7.64 1.37
C ASN A 97 -3.19 -6.94 2.75
N ALA A 98 -4.21 -6.20 3.19
CA ALA A 98 -4.12 -5.38 4.39
C ALA A 98 -3.75 -6.20 5.64
N GLN A 99 -4.33 -7.39 5.82
CA GLN A 99 -3.99 -8.29 6.92
C GLN A 99 -2.51 -8.65 6.95
N ARG A 100 -1.95 -9.09 5.82
CA ARG A 100 -0.54 -9.45 5.68
C ARG A 100 0.38 -8.27 6.01
N ILE A 101 0.03 -7.07 5.55
CA ILE A 101 0.85 -5.86 5.72
C ILE A 101 0.76 -5.33 7.15
N SER A 102 -0.38 -5.52 7.82
CA SER A 102 -0.59 -5.11 9.21
C SER A 102 0.16 -5.97 10.23
N ALA A 103 0.55 -7.20 9.85
CA ALA A 103 1.15 -8.17 10.75
C ALA A 103 2.44 -7.65 11.43
N GLU A 104 2.66 -8.08 12.67
CA GLU A 104 3.81 -7.66 13.48
C GLU A 104 5.15 -8.18 12.95
N ASP A 105 5.13 -9.29 12.22
CA ASP A 105 6.27 -9.96 11.59
C ASP A 105 6.34 -9.72 10.07
N TYR A 106 5.51 -8.80 9.54
CA TYR A 106 5.47 -8.50 8.12
C TYR A 106 6.85 -8.13 7.57
N GLN A 107 7.28 -8.86 6.54
CA GLN A 107 8.48 -8.56 5.74
C GLN A 107 8.07 -8.14 4.33
N PRO A 108 8.32 -6.87 3.94
CA PRO A 108 8.08 -6.40 2.59
C PRO A 108 8.76 -7.28 1.55
N THR A 109 7.98 -7.77 0.59
CA THR A 109 8.51 -8.47 -0.57
C THR A 109 9.10 -7.47 -1.55
N THR A 110 9.95 -7.96 -2.45
CA THR A 110 10.43 -7.18 -3.59
C THR A 110 9.27 -6.56 -4.35
N GLU A 111 8.19 -7.31 -4.59
CA GLU A 111 6.99 -6.83 -5.28
C GLU A 111 6.30 -5.67 -4.54
N ASP A 112 6.17 -5.76 -3.22
CA ASP A 112 5.62 -4.69 -2.37
C ASP A 112 6.40 -3.38 -2.56
N ILE A 113 7.73 -3.48 -2.54
CA ILE A 113 8.65 -2.34 -2.68
C ILE A 113 8.52 -1.71 -4.07
N PHE A 114 8.45 -2.52 -5.13
CA PHE A 114 8.23 -2.00 -6.49
C PHE A 114 6.88 -1.33 -6.65
N ARG A 115 5.81 -1.94 -6.11
CA ARG A 115 4.44 -1.42 -6.22
C ARG A 115 4.24 -0.12 -5.44
N ALA A 116 4.94 0.05 -4.33
CA ALA A 116 4.86 1.27 -3.51
C ALA A 116 5.47 2.51 -4.18
N LYS A 117 6.16 2.34 -5.32
CA LYS A 117 6.85 3.43 -6.04
C LYS A 117 7.66 4.32 -5.10
N LEU A 118 8.28 3.72 -4.08
CA LEU A 118 9.05 4.48 -3.11
C LEU A 118 10.14 5.22 -3.85
N LYS A 119 10.05 6.56 -3.83
CA LYS A 119 11.08 7.42 -4.40
C LYS A 119 12.35 7.10 -3.62
N THR A 120 13.30 6.45 -4.27
CA THR A 120 14.66 6.22 -3.78
C THR A 120 15.33 7.58 -3.60
N THR A 121 15.11 8.24 -2.46
CA THR A 121 15.76 9.52 -2.11
C THR A 121 17.21 9.34 -1.66
N GLY A 122 17.73 8.11 -1.67
CA GLY A 122 19.15 7.80 -1.63
C GLY A 122 19.55 7.07 -2.91
N ILE A 123 20.70 7.43 -3.48
CA ILE A 123 21.30 6.77 -4.63
C ILE A 123 21.64 5.33 -4.21
N TYR A 124 20.80 4.38 -4.59
CA TYR A 124 21.12 2.96 -4.49
C TYR A 124 21.13 2.40 -5.92
N GLU A 125 22.34 2.14 -6.42
CA GLU A 125 22.55 1.50 -7.71
C GLU A 125 22.26 0.01 -7.58
N ILE A 126 21.33 -0.46 -8.39
CA ILE A 126 21.01 -1.87 -8.43
C ILE A 126 21.28 -2.42 -9.84
N THR A 127 21.98 -3.57 -9.96
CA THR A 127 22.31 -4.18 -11.27
C THR A 127 21.83 -5.63 -11.39
N PHE A 128 20.99 -5.96 -12.39
CA PHE A 128 20.60 -7.35 -12.73
C PHE A 128 21.63 -8.02 -13.65
N LYS A 129 21.88 -9.31 -13.45
CA LYS A 129 22.56 -10.19 -14.42
C LYS A 129 21.53 -10.94 -15.25
N THR A 130 21.41 -10.61 -16.53
CA THR A 130 20.77 -11.47 -17.53
C THR A 130 21.81 -12.44 -18.08
N ASP A 131 21.69 -13.71 -17.72
CA ASP A 131 22.37 -14.82 -18.40
C ASP A 131 21.73 -15.01 -19.79
N LEU A 132 22.12 -14.16 -20.75
CA LEU A 132 21.91 -14.44 -22.16
C LEU A 132 22.99 -15.43 -22.59
N VAL A 133 22.64 -16.71 -22.58
CA VAL A 133 23.39 -17.77 -23.28
C VAL A 133 23.36 -17.44 -24.77
N CYS A 134 24.39 -16.74 -25.23
CA CYS A 134 24.65 -16.58 -26.66
C CYS A 134 25.16 -17.93 -27.18
N ARG A 135 24.24 -18.74 -27.74
CA ARG A 135 24.60 -19.91 -28.52
C ARG A 135 25.16 -19.42 -29.86
N CYS A 136 26.48 -19.52 -30.01
CA CYS A 136 27.14 -19.51 -31.32
C CYS A 136 26.70 -20.72 -32.16
#